data_AF-A0A7W6N9E2-F1
#
_entry.id   AF-A0A7W6N9E2-F1
#
_cell.length_a   1.000
_cell.length_b   1.000
_cell.length_c   1.000
_cell.angle_alpha   90.00
_cell.angle_beta   90.00
_cell.angle_gamma   90.00
#
_symmetry.space_group_name_H-M   'P 1'
#
loop_
_entity.id
_entity.type
_entity.pdbx_description
1 polymer ?
#
loop_
_entity_poly.entity_id
_entity_poly.type
_entity_poly.pdbx_seq_one_letter_code
_entity_poly.pdbx_strand_id
1 'polypeptide(L)'
;MPVTYEDFLETLCERLRQEIAADAPKSAAAFERLIRESINDLGGFNGELVSTEPKAQEFPDVPMGRYGIEVKFTEKDTWRSIANSVSEGSRNADVTDIYVVFGKMGGTPEIRWARYEDVVMHVRTSHVPRFEIEMGAEESLFRKIGVSYPEFCKLPMHEKMEHIRGYARGRLKEGEKLWWLEGDNKPSFSLPVELRLYMNLSQQEKRKLRAEGVLLCPQVVAGSRVRTKYSDVVMYILMRHGVLCPQARDLFSAGSVALRGNASRGGNYILRALLDIADEMREAAYYLEDELFIEYWGQPCAPEHRIKEWLRRADEFAKGQDWKPSEHLFLENYGSNG
;
A
#
# COMPACT_ATOMS: atom_id res chain seq x y z
N MET A 1 8.89 -28.80 39.08
CA MET A 1 7.77 -28.18 38.33
C MET A 1 7.86 -28.69 36.90
N PRO A 2 6.74 -28.91 36.18
CA PRO A 2 6.83 -29.20 34.75
C PRO A 2 7.53 -28.02 34.06
N VAL A 3 8.56 -28.30 33.28
CA VAL A 3 9.32 -27.30 32.51
C VAL A 3 8.38 -26.75 31.44
N THR A 4 8.16 -25.43 31.41
CA THR A 4 7.34 -24.81 30.35
C THR A 4 8.10 -24.82 29.03
N TYR A 5 7.40 -24.63 27.91
CA TYR A 5 8.08 -24.55 26.61
C TYR A 5 8.98 -23.31 26.55
N GLU A 6 8.56 -22.21 27.17
CA GLU A 6 9.33 -20.98 27.31
C GLU A 6 10.61 -21.19 28.14
N ASP A 7 10.56 -21.96 29.23
CA ASP A 7 11.76 -22.31 30.02
C ASP A 7 12.75 -23.13 29.17
N PHE A 8 12.23 -24.04 28.34
CA PHE A 8 13.02 -24.82 27.40
C PHE A 8 13.66 -23.93 26.32
N LEU A 9 12.91 -22.97 25.75
CA LEU A 9 13.44 -22.02 24.77
C LEU A 9 14.52 -21.11 25.35
N GLU A 10 14.38 -20.67 26.61
CA GLU A 10 15.42 -19.88 27.26
C GLU A 10 16.70 -20.71 27.44
N THR A 11 16.57 -21.95 27.93
CA THR A 11 17.70 -22.88 28.08
C THR A 11 18.39 -23.14 26.74
N LEU A 12 17.60 -23.38 25.68
CA LEU A 12 18.11 -23.55 24.31
C LEU A 12 18.86 -22.31 23.84
N CYS A 13 18.28 -21.12 24.02
CA CYS A 13 18.89 -19.87 23.60
C CYS A 13 20.17 -19.54 24.38
N GLU A 14 20.23 -19.82 25.68
CA GLU A 14 21.44 -19.69 26.49
C GLU A 14 22.57 -20.57 25.96
N ARG A 15 22.27 -21.83 25.64
CA ARG A 15 23.24 -22.74 25.02
C ARG A 15 23.71 -22.23 23.67
N LEU A 16 22.78 -21.84 22.79
CA LEU A 16 23.13 -21.33 21.47
C LEU A 16 23.99 -20.06 21.57
N ARG A 17 23.72 -19.16 22.53
CA ARG A 17 24.57 -17.97 22.78
C ARG A 17 26.01 -18.34 23.11
N GLN A 18 26.23 -19.43 23.86
CA GLN A 18 27.58 -19.94 24.17
C GLN A 18 28.25 -20.53 22.92
N GLU A 19 27.51 -21.28 22.12
CA GLU A 19 28.02 -21.92 20.89
C GLU A 19 28.43 -20.88 19.84
N ILE A 20 27.60 -19.85 19.59
CA ILE A 20 27.92 -18.81 18.60
C ILE A 20 29.09 -17.91 19.03
N ALA A 21 29.37 -17.82 20.34
CA ALA A 21 30.54 -17.11 20.84
C ALA A 21 31.84 -17.86 20.50
N ALA A 22 31.77 -19.18 20.31
CA ALA A 22 32.90 -20.00 19.88
C ALA A 22 33.02 -20.08 18.35
N ASP A 23 31.92 -20.39 17.64
CA ASP A 23 31.87 -20.43 16.18
C ASP A 23 30.50 -19.98 15.65
N ALA A 24 30.44 -18.75 15.14
CA ALA A 24 29.19 -18.18 14.67
C ALA A 24 28.74 -18.80 13.33
N PRO A 25 27.46 -19.20 13.20
CA PRO A 25 26.94 -19.75 11.95
C PRO A 25 26.95 -18.70 10.84
N LYS A 26 27.33 -19.14 9.63
CA LYS A 26 27.51 -18.27 8.44
C LYS A 26 26.34 -18.32 7.46
N SER A 27 25.26 -19.00 7.82
CA SER A 27 24.07 -19.10 6.97
C SER A 27 22.86 -19.49 7.80
N ALA A 28 21.66 -19.18 7.27
CA ALA A 28 20.40 -19.59 7.87
C ALA A 28 20.30 -21.11 8.04
N ALA A 29 20.74 -21.88 7.03
CA ALA A 29 20.73 -23.34 7.10
C ALA A 29 21.69 -23.90 8.15
N ALA A 30 22.86 -23.26 8.35
CA ALA A 30 23.79 -23.65 9.41
C ALA A 30 23.19 -23.35 10.79
N PHE A 31 22.53 -22.21 10.94
CA PHE A 31 21.87 -21.83 12.19
C PHE A 31 20.68 -22.74 12.52
N GLU A 32 19.84 -23.08 11.54
CA GLU A 32 18.73 -24.01 11.72
C GLU A 32 19.21 -25.41 12.14
N ARG A 33 20.29 -25.91 11.51
CA ARG A 33 20.90 -27.19 11.91
C ARG A 33 21.44 -27.13 13.34
N LEU A 34 22.12 -26.04 13.72
CA LEU A 34 22.61 -25.84 15.08
C LEU A 34 21.48 -25.89 16.11
N ILE A 35 20.33 -25.26 15.81
CA ILE A 35 19.13 -25.31 16.65
C ILE A 35 18.65 -26.75 16.81
N ARG A 36 18.49 -27.50 15.71
CA ARG A 36 18.02 -28.90 15.75
C ARG A 36 18.96 -29.80 16.55
N GLU A 37 20.27 -29.66 16.35
CA GLU A 37 21.30 -30.40 17.10
C GLU A 37 21.26 -30.05 18.60
N SER A 38 21.21 -28.75 18.94
CA SER A 38 21.09 -28.28 20.31
C SER A 38 19.82 -28.79 21.02
N ILE A 39 18.67 -28.83 20.32
CA ILE A 39 17.42 -29.39 20.85
C ILE A 39 17.62 -30.86 21.21
N ASN A 40 18.21 -31.64 20.31
CA ASN A 40 18.42 -33.08 20.53
C ASN A 40 19.43 -33.36 21.64
N ASP A 41 20.50 -32.57 21.74
CA ASP A 41 21.49 -32.70 22.80
C ASP A 41 20.93 -32.34 24.19
N LEU A 42 19.90 -31.49 24.25
CA LEU A 42 19.15 -31.20 25.47
C LEU A 42 18.14 -32.32 25.82
N GLY A 43 18.06 -33.38 25.02
CA GLY A 43 17.12 -34.48 25.19
C GLY A 43 15.73 -34.20 24.62
N GLY A 44 15.58 -33.16 23.80
CA GLY A 44 14.30 -32.76 23.23
C GLY A 44 13.37 -32.06 24.24
N PHE A 45 12.19 -31.68 23.77
CA PHE A 45 11.15 -31.15 24.66
C PHE A 45 10.23 -32.30 25.12
N ASN A 46 10.09 -32.49 26.43
CA ASN A 46 9.38 -33.65 27.01
C ASN A 46 9.91 -35.03 26.53
N GLY A 47 11.19 -35.11 26.15
CA GLY A 47 11.79 -36.33 25.62
C GLY A 47 11.55 -36.57 24.13
N GLU A 48 10.86 -35.66 23.44
CA GLU A 48 10.65 -35.73 21.99
C GLU A 48 11.79 -35.03 21.25
N LEU A 49 12.54 -35.80 20.46
CA LEU A 49 13.61 -35.32 19.60
C LEU A 49 13.05 -34.78 18.28
N VAL A 50 13.82 -33.89 17.63
CA VAL A 50 13.48 -33.31 16.32
C VAL A 50 14.33 -33.92 15.20
N SER A 51 13.78 -33.95 13.98
CA SER A 51 14.55 -34.31 12.79
C SER A 51 15.73 -33.36 12.60
N THR A 52 16.91 -33.93 12.30
CA THR A 52 18.12 -33.17 11.93
C THR A 52 18.08 -32.69 10.48
N GLU A 53 17.22 -33.28 9.64
CA GLU A 53 17.03 -32.87 8.25
C GLU A 53 15.81 -31.92 8.13
N PRO A 54 16.01 -30.69 7.61
CA PRO A 54 14.91 -29.77 7.34
C PRO A 54 13.95 -30.32 6.30
N LYS A 55 12.65 -30.19 6.55
CA LYS A 55 11.63 -30.50 5.56
C LYS A 55 11.35 -29.26 4.72
N ALA A 56 11.56 -29.37 3.40
CA ALA A 56 11.35 -28.24 2.51
C ALA A 56 9.91 -27.72 2.60
N GLN A 57 9.78 -26.39 2.73
CA GLN A 57 8.52 -25.64 2.74
C GLN A 57 7.60 -25.87 3.94
N GLU A 58 7.97 -26.62 4.98
CA GLU A 58 7.14 -26.75 6.19
C GLU A 58 7.16 -25.48 7.04
N PHE A 59 6.01 -25.09 7.60
CA PHE A 59 5.92 -23.98 8.56
C PHE A 59 5.25 -24.42 9.86
N PRO A 60 5.84 -24.16 11.04
CA PRO A 60 7.16 -23.56 11.25
C PRO A 60 8.30 -24.52 10.90
N ASP A 61 9.53 -24.00 10.80
CA ASP A 61 10.71 -24.78 10.39
C ASP A 61 10.94 -26.02 11.28
N VAL A 62 10.77 -25.91 12.60
CA VAL A 62 10.98 -27.01 13.56
C VAL A 62 9.70 -27.30 14.35
N PRO A 63 8.82 -28.20 13.87
CA PRO A 63 7.64 -28.62 14.62
C PRO A 63 7.99 -29.57 15.78
N MET A 64 7.34 -29.40 16.93
CA MET A 64 7.49 -30.19 18.17
C MET A 64 6.13 -30.34 18.87
N GLY A 65 5.33 -31.31 18.41
CA GLY A 65 3.96 -31.49 18.88
C GLY A 65 3.11 -30.24 18.63
N ARG A 66 2.50 -29.71 19.69
CA ARG A 66 1.71 -28.46 19.62
C ARG A 66 2.53 -27.18 19.42
N TYR A 67 3.84 -27.26 19.67
CA TYR A 67 4.76 -26.13 19.60
C TYR A 67 5.57 -26.19 18.30
N GLY A 68 6.11 -25.05 17.88
CA GLY A 68 7.13 -25.05 16.84
C GLY A 68 7.98 -23.80 16.81
N ILE A 69 9.19 -23.95 16.28
CA ILE A 69 10.17 -22.88 16.15
C ILE A 69 10.28 -22.47 14.68
N GLU A 70 9.98 -21.22 14.40
CA GLU A 70 10.35 -20.52 13.17
C GLU A 70 11.77 -19.96 13.33
N VAL A 71 12.67 -20.34 12.44
CA VAL A 71 14.07 -19.93 12.50
C VAL A 71 14.28 -18.68 11.66
N LYS A 72 14.98 -17.71 12.25
CA LYS A 72 15.36 -16.48 11.58
C LYS A 72 16.84 -16.20 11.81
N PHE A 73 17.50 -15.77 10.74
CA PHE A 73 18.94 -15.53 10.73
C PHE A 73 19.26 -14.28 9.91
N THR A 74 20.20 -13.48 10.40
CA THR A 74 20.70 -12.30 9.68
C THR A 74 22.16 -12.04 10.01
N GLU A 75 22.95 -11.70 8.99
CA GLU A 75 24.33 -11.21 9.14
C GLU A 75 24.38 -9.69 9.39
N LYS A 76 23.24 -9.00 9.27
CA LYS A 76 23.11 -7.57 9.55
C LYS A 76 22.75 -7.34 11.01
N ASP A 77 23.14 -6.18 11.54
CA ASP A 77 22.78 -5.76 12.90
C ASP A 77 21.32 -5.25 12.94
N THR A 78 20.37 -6.17 12.81
CA THR A 78 18.93 -5.87 12.78
C THR A 78 18.12 -7.01 13.39
N TRP A 79 17.04 -6.66 14.08
CA TRP A 79 16.05 -7.61 14.59
C TRP A 79 14.82 -7.73 13.69
N ARG A 80 14.85 -7.10 12.50
CA ARG A 80 13.77 -7.12 11.52
C ARG A 80 13.99 -8.18 10.47
N SER A 81 12.94 -8.93 10.14
CA SER A 81 12.98 -9.90 9.06
C SER A 81 11.62 -10.08 8.39
N ILE A 82 11.63 -10.53 7.14
CA ILE A 82 10.43 -11.00 6.45
C ILE A 82 10.15 -12.43 6.93
N ALA A 83 8.91 -12.68 7.33
CA ALA A 83 8.43 -13.96 7.79
C ALA A 83 7.56 -14.65 6.73
N ASN A 84 6.70 -15.57 7.16
CA ASN A 84 5.92 -16.39 6.26
C ASN A 84 4.85 -15.59 5.49
N SER A 85 4.33 -16.20 4.42
CA SER A 85 3.15 -15.72 3.70
C SER A 85 1.94 -15.64 4.62
N VAL A 86 1.12 -14.62 4.44
CA VAL A 86 -0.20 -14.47 5.10
C VAL A 86 -1.11 -15.68 4.84
N SER A 87 -0.93 -16.35 3.69
CA SER A 87 -1.67 -17.56 3.36
C SER A 87 -1.36 -18.73 4.29
N GLU A 88 -0.12 -18.82 4.78
CA GLU A 88 0.39 -19.95 5.57
C GLU A 88 0.05 -21.32 4.96
N GLY A 89 0.06 -21.44 3.62
CA GLY A 89 -0.44 -22.63 2.91
C GLY A 89 0.33 -23.92 3.20
N SER A 90 1.51 -23.83 3.80
CA SER A 90 2.35 -24.96 4.19
C SER A 90 2.46 -25.16 5.71
N ARG A 91 1.52 -24.56 6.46
CA ARG A 91 1.47 -24.68 7.90
C ARG A 91 1.18 -26.12 8.33
N ASN A 92 1.96 -26.61 9.29
CA ASN A 92 1.67 -27.85 10.01
C ASN A 92 0.45 -27.63 10.91
N ALA A 93 -0.61 -28.40 10.67
CA ALA A 93 -1.88 -28.29 11.36
C ALA A 93 -1.81 -28.67 12.85
N ASP A 94 -0.82 -29.47 13.24
CA ASP A 94 -0.63 -29.91 14.62
C ASP A 94 0.02 -28.81 15.48
N VAL A 95 0.65 -27.81 14.86
CA VAL A 95 1.33 -26.71 15.56
C VAL A 95 0.40 -25.52 15.80
N THR A 96 0.03 -25.31 17.07
CA THR A 96 -0.80 -24.19 17.51
C THR A 96 0.03 -23.00 17.97
N ASP A 97 1.13 -23.25 18.65
CA ASP A 97 1.93 -22.24 19.34
C ASP A 97 3.30 -22.10 18.66
N ILE A 98 3.51 -20.98 17.96
CA ILE A 98 4.73 -20.74 17.18
C ILE A 98 5.61 -19.71 17.89
N TYR A 99 6.89 -20.03 17.99
CA TYR A 99 7.92 -19.17 18.53
C TYR A 99 8.96 -18.87 17.46
N VAL A 100 9.49 -17.65 17.46
CA VAL A 100 10.63 -17.28 16.60
C VAL A 100 11.90 -17.44 17.42
N VAL A 101 12.89 -18.15 16.90
CA VAL A 101 14.27 -18.08 17.38
C VAL A 101 15.07 -17.32 16.34
N PHE A 102 15.56 -16.14 16.72
CA PHE A 102 16.26 -15.23 15.81
C PHE A 102 17.73 -15.09 16.22
N GLY A 103 18.64 -15.53 15.34
CA GLY A 103 20.07 -15.25 15.41
C GLY A 103 20.46 -14.01 14.62
N LYS A 104 20.97 -12.98 15.30
CA LYS A 104 21.52 -11.75 14.71
C LYS A 104 23.05 -11.79 14.84
N MET A 105 23.74 -11.96 13.72
CA MET A 105 25.22 -12.07 13.68
C MET A 105 25.92 -10.76 13.35
N GLY A 106 25.19 -9.73 12.92
CA GLY A 106 25.76 -8.40 12.70
C GLY A 106 25.95 -7.64 14.00
N GLY A 107 27.02 -6.85 14.09
CA GLY A 107 27.40 -6.15 15.32
C GLY A 107 27.93 -7.14 16.35
N THR A 108 27.35 -7.14 17.55
CA THR A 108 27.60 -8.20 18.54
C THR A 108 26.61 -9.36 18.31
N PRO A 109 27.10 -10.58 18.02
CA PRO A 109 26.26 -11.75 17.84
C PRO A 109 25.35 -11.99 19.05
N GLU A 110 24.05 -12.16 18.79
CA GLU A 110 23.05 -12.35 19.83
C GLU A 110 21.92 -13.25 19.33
N ILE A 111 21.30 -14.00 20.24
CA ILE A 111 20.14 -14.85 19.98
C ILE A 111 19.03 -14.51 20.95
N ARG A 112 17.83 -14.33 20.40
CA ARG A 112 16.60 -14.08 21.14
C ARG A 112 15.49 -15.00 20.66
N TRP A 113 14.54 -15.26 21.54
CA TRP A 113 13.28 -15.90 21.19
C TRP A 113 12.09 -15.01 21.58
N ALA A 114 10.96 -15.22 20.91
CA ALA A 114 9.69 -14.58 21.24
C ALA A 114 8.53 -15.38 20.64
N ARG A 115 7.30 -15.18 21.12
CA ARG A 115 6.11 -15.70 20.46
C ARG A 115 5.94 -15.04 19.10
N TYR A 116 5.62 -15.82 18.07
CA TYR A 116 5.47 -15.33 16.71
C TYR A 116 4.42 -14.22 16.61
N GLU A 117 3.28 -14.41 17.25
CA GLU A 117 2.18 -13.43 17.25
C GLU A 117 2.55 -12.07 17.85
N ASP A 118 3.49 -12.03 18.80
CA ASP A 118 3.90 -10.81 19.50
C ASP A 118 4.86 -9.98 18.66
N VAL A 119 5.69 -10.63 17.83
CA VAL A 119 6.73 -9.97 17.04
C VAL A 119 6.32 -9.63 15.61
N VAL A 120 5.22 -10.18 15.11
CA VAL A 120 4.66 -9.77 13.80
C VAL A 120 4.19 -8.33 13.90
N MET A 121 4.91 -7.41 13.26
CA MET A 121 4.69 -5.96 13.37
C MET A 121 3.94 -5.37 12.17
N HIS A 122 4.05 -6.01 11.00
CA HIS A 122 3.58 -5.46 9.73
C HIS A 122 3.30 -6.57 8.70
N VAL A 123 2.61 -6.22 7.61
CA VAL A 123 2.44 -7.06 6.42
C VAL A 123 2.94 -6.27 5.22
N ARG A 124 3.90 -6.83 4.50
CA ARG A 124 4.33 -6.31 3.21
C ARG A 124 3.33 -6.73 2.14
N THR A 125 2.53 -5.77 1.70
CA THR A 125 1.54 -5.97 0.64
C THR A 125 2.26 -6.04 -0.71
N SER A 126 2.46 -7.27 -1.20
CA SER A 126 2.94 -7.57 -2.56
C SER A 126 1.96 -8.55 -3.24
N HIS A 127 2.30 -9.09 -4.42
CA HIS A 127 1.52 -10.15 -5.07
C HIS A 127 1.36 -11.42 -4.20
N VAL A 128 2.30 -11.65 -3.27
CA VAL A 128 2.17 -12.62 -2.18
C VAL A 128 2.45 -11.87 -0.87
N PRO A 129 1.42 -11.44 -0.13
CA PRO A 129 1.60 -10.72 1.12
C PRO A 129 2.35 -11.56 2.15
N ARG A 130 3.37 -10.99 2.78
CA ARG A 130 4.18 -11.65 3.82
C ARG A 130 4.18 -10.83 5.10
N PHE A 131 4.19 -11.53 6.22
CA PHE A 131 4.42 -10.88 7.51
C PHE A 131 5.85 -10.34 7.60
N GLU A 132 6.01 -9.28 8.36
CA GLU A 132 7.29 -8.73 8.77
C GLU A 132 7.31 -8.73 10.30
N ILE A 133 8.40 -9.27 10.84
CA ILE A 133 8.60 -9.41 12.28
C ILE A 133 9.71 -8.47 12.76
N GLU A 134 9.63 -8.07 14.03
CA GLU A 134 10.68 -7.35 14.74
C GLU A 134 10.77 -7.83 16.18
N MET A 135 11.93 -8.33 16.59
CA MET A 135 12.14 -8.72 18.00
C MET A 135 12.09 -7.48 18.89
N GLY A 136 11.24 -7.50 19.93
CA GLY A 136 11.04 -6.36 20.82
C GLY A 136 10.09 -5.30 20.27
N ALA A 137 9.26 -5.63 19.28
CA ALA A 137 8.18 -4.74 18.85
C ALA A 137 7.26 -4.38 20.04
N GLU A 138 6.89 -3.10 20.16
CA GLU A 138 6.00 -2.62 21.22
C GLU A 138 4.55 -3.13 21.06
N GLU A 139 4.11 -3.27 19.80
CA GLU A 139 2.74 -3.67 19.47
C GLU A 139 2.70 -4.50 18.20
N SER A 140 2.11 -5.71 18.32
CA SER A 140 1.90 -6.61 17.19
C SER A 140 0.85 -6.10 16.21
N LEU A 141 0.93 -6.57 14.98
CA LEU A 141 -0.06 -6.34 13.94
C LEU A 141 -1.45 -6.81 14.39
N PHE A 142 -1.52 -8.01 14.98
CA PHE A 142 -2.76 -8.65 15.43
C PHE A 142 -3.52 -7.78 16.43
N ARG A 143 -2.79 -7.14 17.35
CA ARG A 143 -3.37 -6.14 18.26
C ARG A 143 -3.88 -4.90 17.52
N LYS A 144 -3.13 -4.39 16.54
CA LYS A 144 -3.53 -3.22 15.71
C LYS A 144 -4.77 -3.49 14.87
N ILE A 145 -4.97 -4.72 14.39
CA ILE A 145 -6.13 -5.09 13.57
C ILE A 145 -7.30 -5.66 14.38
N GLY A 146 -7.11 -5.86 15.69
CA GLY A 146 -8.16 -6.33 16.59
C GLY A 146 -8.58 -7.79 16.42
N VAL A 147 -7.70 -8.66 15.92
CA VAL A 147 -7.95 -10.10 15.81
C VAL A 147 -6.72 -10.87 16.28
N SER A 148 -6.90 -11.93 17.08
CA SER A 148 -5.78 -12.74 17.56
C SER A 148 -5.15 -13.54 16.41
N TYR A 149 -3.89 -13.95 16.54
CA TYR A 149 -3.23 -14.75 15.51
C TYR A 149 -3.95 -16.10 15.25
N PRO A 150 -4.35 -16.88 16.28
CA PRO A 150 -5.07 -18.13 16.07
C PRO A 150 -6.43 -17.97 15.36
N GLU A 151 -7.15 -16.88 15.61
CA GLU A 151 -8.38 -16.56 14.90
C GLU A 151 -8.09 -16.15 13.46
N PHE A 152 -7.10 -15.26 13.26
CA PHE A 152 -6.69 -14.80 11.95
C PHE A 152 -6.31 -15.97 11.03
N CYS A 153 -5.56 -16.96 11.53
CA CYS A 153 -5.14 -18.12 10.75
C CYS A 153 -6.31 -18.95 10.19
N LYS A 154 -7.44 -19.00 10.91
CA LYS A 154 -8.64 -19.76 10.52
C LYS A 154 -9.49 -19.06 9.47
N LEU A 155 -9.30 -17.76 9.29
CA LEU A 155 -10.06 -16.98 8.31
C LEU A 155 -9.73 -17.42 6.88
N PRO A 156 -10.73 -17.42 5.97
CA PRO A 156 -10.46 -17.59 4.55
C PRO A 156 -9.64 -16.39 4.02
N MET A 157 -8.94 -16.61 2.91
CA MET A 157 -8.01 -15.60 2.35
C MET A 157 -8.65 -14.23 2.13
N HIS A 158 -9.90 -14.19 1.66
CA HIS A 158 -10.58 -12.92 1.39
C HIS A 158 -10.77 -12.09 2.67
N GLU A 159 -11.20 -12.70 3.78
CA GLU A 159 -11.35 -12.06 5.10
C GLU A 159 -9.99 -11.64 5.69
N LYS A 160 -8.95 -12.49 5.58
CA LYS A 160 -7.57 -12.12 5.95
C LYS A 160 -7.14 -10.83 5.26
N MET A 161 -7.42 -10.75 3.96
CA MET A 161 -7.11 -9.57 3.16
C MET A 161 -7.95 -8.36 3.54
N GLU A 162 -9.18 -8.50 4.00
CA GLU A 162 -9.96 -7.36 4.52
C GLU A 162 -9.33 -6.69 5.73
N HIS A 163 -8.85 -7.48 6.71
CA HIS A 163 -8.11 -6.96 7.85
C HIS A 163 -6.82 -6.24 7.43
N ILE A 164 -6.03 -6.85 6.53
CA ILE A 164 -4.79 -6.25 6.02
C ILE A 164 -5.07 -4.95 5.28
N ARG A 165 -6.15 -4.91 4.49
CA ARG A 165 -6.59 -3.70 3.78
C ARG A 165 -7.01 -2.60 4.72
N GLY A 166 -7.81 -2.91 5.74
CA GLY A 166 -8.18 -1.96 6.79
C GLY A 166 -6.96 -1.35 7.47
N TYR A 167 -6.00 -2.20 7.86
CA TYR A 167 -4.73 -1.78 8.43
C TYR A 167 -3.90 -0.89 7.50
N ALA A 168 -3.76 -1.27 6.23
CA ALA A 168 -3.00 -0.50 5.26
C ALA A 168 -3.63 0.89 4.99
N ARG A 169 -4.97 0.96 4.90
CA ARG A 169 -5.70 2.23 4.72
C ARG A 169 -5.52 3.18 5.89
N GLY A 170 -5.56 2.68 7.13
CA GLY A 170 -5.36 3.50 8.33
C GLY A 170 -3.99 4.16 8.42
N ARG A 171 -3.02 3.73 7.60
CA ARG A 171 -1.65 4.29 7.54
C ARG A 171 -1.42 5.25 6.38
N LEU A 172 -2.39 5.44 5.50
CA LEU A 172 -2.26 6.37 4.38
C LEU A 172 -2.29 7.81 4.87
N LYS A 173 -1.40 8.64 4.33
CA LYS A 173 -1.48 10.10 4.51
C LYS A 173 -2.57 10.70 3.64
N GLU A 174 -2.96 11.92 3.96
CA GLU A 174 -3.86 12.70 3.11
C GLU A 174 -3.30 12.80 1.68
N GLY A 175 -4.09 12.34 0.70
CA GLY A 175 -3.69 12.27 -0.72
C GLY A 175 -3.00 10.97 -1.16
N GLU A 176 -2.65 10.06 -0.25
CA GLU A 176 -2.16 8.72 -0.61
C GLU A 176 -3.35 7.77 -0.86
N LYS A 177 -3.29 6.98 -1.94
CA LYS A 177 -4.33 6.00 -2.31
C LYS A 177 -3.69 4.63 -2.57
N LEU A 178 -4.31 3.57 -2.05
CA LEU A 178 -3.89 2.18 -2.28
C LEU A 178 -4.61 1.60 -3.50
N TRP A 179 -3.95 1.65 -4.65
CA TRP A 179 -4.44 1.20 -5.95
C TRP A 179 -4.65 -0.31 -6.15
N TRP A 180 -4.12 -1.20 -5.30
CA TRP A 180 -4.26 -2.68 -5.45
C TRP A 180 -5.14 -3.35 -4.38
N LEU A 181 -5.84 -2.59 -3.54
CA LEU A 181 -6.54 -3.10 -2.34
C LEU A 181 -8.03 -2.79 -2.30
N GLU A 182 -8.68 -2.72 -3.45
CA GLU A 182 -10.14 -2.62 -3.48
C GLU A 182 -10.77 -4.01 -3.35
N GLY A 183 -11.77 -4.12 -2.48
CA GLY A 183 -12.53 -5.35 -2.25
C GLY A 183 -13.64 -5.54 -3.26
N ASP A 184 -14.13 -6.77 -3.33
CA ASP A 184 -15.12 -7.24 -4.29
C ASP A 184 -16.47 -6.50 -4.23
N ASN A 185 -16.65 -5.61 -3.24
CA ASN A 185 -17.91 -4.88 -2.98
C ASN A 185 -17.87 -3.37 -3.29
N LYS A 186 -16.82 -2.85 -3.93
CA LYS A 186 -16.84 -1.49 -4.53
C LYS A 186 -16.68 -1.62 -6.05
N PRO A 187 -17.27 -0.72 -6.85
CA PRO A 187 -17.02 -0.72 -8.29
C PRO A 187 -15.51 -0.69 -8.50
N SER A 188 -15.01 -1.82 -9.00
CA SER A 188 -13.59 -2.13 -9.08
C SER A 188 -12.86 -1.00 -9.80
N PHE A 189 -12.03 -0.23 -9.10
CA PHE A 189 -10.92 0.48 -9.74
C PHE A 189 -9.80 -0.52 -10.02
N SER A 190 -10.12 -1.61 -10.74
CA SER A 190 -9.09 -2.39 -11.39
C SER A 190 -8.50 -1.49 -12.45
N LEU A 191 -7.23 -1.13 -12.27
CA LEU A 191 -6.47 -0.60 -13.39
C LEU A 191 -6.68 -1.53 -14.59
N PRO A 192 -6.94 -0.99 -15.77
CA PRO A 192 -6.78 -1.75 -16.99
C PRO A 192 -5.43 -2.47 -16.96
N VAL A 193 -5.43 -3.77 -17.29
CA VAL A 193 -4.23 -4.63 -17.27
C VAL A 193 -3.08 -4.02 -18.10
N GLU A 194 -3.42 -3.20 -19.09
CA GLU A 194 -2.47 -2.46 -19.92
C GLU A 194 -2.35 -1.00 -19.46
N LEU A 195 -1.17 -0.66 -18.93
CA LEU A 195 -0.82 0.72 -18.61
C LEU A 195 -0.39 1.46 -19.89
N ARG A 196 -1.08 2.56 -20.20
CA ARG A 196 -0.84 3.35 -21.43
C ARG A 196 -0.22 4.70 -21.08
N LEU A 197 0.61 5.23 -21.98
CA LEU A 197 1.14 6.58 -21.86
C LEU A 197 0.16 7.58 -22.48
N TYR A 198 -0.17 8.64 -21.74
CA TYR A 198 -1.07 9.70 -22.21
C TYR A 198 -0.67 10.26 -23.58
N MET A 199 0.65 10.37 -23.84
CA MET A 199 1.17 10.91 -25.10
C MET A 199 0.79 10.08 -26.33
N ASN A 200 0.50 8.79 -26.15
CA ASN A 200 0.17 7.86 -27.23
C ASN A 200 -1.34 7.81 -27.54
N LEU A 201 -2.16 8.50 -26.74
CA LEU A 201 -3.62 8.50 -26.91
C LEU A 201 -4.06 9.39 -28.09
N SER A 202 -5.26 9.11 -28.60
CA SER A 202 -5.92 9.95 -29.60
C SER A 202 -6.20 11.36 -29.04
N GLN A 203 -6.33 12.38 -29.90
CA GLN A 203 -6.64 13.73 -29.42
C GLN A 203 -8.01 13.81 -28.72
N GLN A 204 -8.98 13.01 -29.16
CA GLN A 204 -10.29 12.94 -28.53
C GLN A 204 -10.19 12.38 -27.11
N GLU A 205 -9.49 11.25 -26.92
CA GLU A 205 -9.30 10.64 -25.60
C GLU A 205 -8.50 11.55 -24.68
N LYS A 206 -7.46 12.23 -25.19
CA LYS A 206 -6.71 13.26 -24.45
C LYS A 206 -7.60 14.36 -23.91
N ARG A 207 -8.49 14.92 -24.75
CA ARG A 207 -9.40 16.00 -24.35
C ARG A 207 -10.42 15.53 -23.32
N LYS A 208 -11.00 14.33 -23.53
CA LYS A 208 -11.90 13.67 -22.57
C LYS A 208 -11.24 13.53 -21.19
N LEU A 209 -10.06 12.91 -21.11
CA LEU A 209 -9.38 12.69 -19.83
C LEU A 209 -8.98 13.99 -19.13
N ARG A 210 -8.59 15.02 -19.89
CA ARG A 210 -8.34 16.36 -19.33
C ARG A 210 -9.60 16.97 -18.73
N ALA A 211 -10.72 16.87 -19.44
CA ALA A 211 -12.00 17.43 -19.02
C ALA A 211 -12.54 16.75 -17.76
N GLU A 212 -12.56 15.42 -17.73
CA GLU A 212 -12.95 14.65 -16.55
C GLU A 212 -12.05 14.97 -15.35
N GLY A 213 -10.73 14.92 -15.55
CA GLY A 213 -9.76 15.14 -14.48
C GLY A 213 -9.89 16.53 -13.86
N VAL A 214 -10.01 17.57 -14.68
CA VAL A 214 -10.16 18.94 -14.15
C VAL A 214 -11.54 19.19 -13.55
N LEU A 215 -12.60 18.58 -14.09
CA LEU A 215 -13.93 18.65 -13.49
C LEU A 215 -13.94 18.07 -12.08
N LEU A 216 -13.26 16.95 -11.84
CA LEU A 216 -13.18 16.38 -10.50
C LEU A 216 -12.23 17.17 -9.58
N CYS A 217 -11.21 17.81 -10.15
CA CYS A 217 -10.11 18.44 -9.42
C CYS A 217 -10.03 19.97 -9.68
N PRO A 218 -10.91 20.80 -9.10
CA PRO A 218 -10.90 22.25 -9.29
C PRO A 218 -9.59 22.94 -8.87
N GLN A 219 -8.82 22.35 -7.96
CA GLN A 219 -7.53 22.86 -7.48
C GLN A 219 -6.50 23.11 -8.58
N VAL A 220 -6.67 22.56 -9.79
CA VAL A 220 -5.85 22.86 -10.99
C VAL A 220 -5.65 24.36 -11.23
N VAL A 221 -6.66 25.19 -10.89
CA VAL A 221 -6.61 26.65 -11.05
C VAL A 221 -5.80 27.38 -9.97
N ALA A 222 -5.36 26.69 -8.92
CA ALA A 222 -4.58 27.28 -7.85
C ALA A 222 -3.27 27.91 -8.35
N GLY A 223 -2.70 28.82 -7.55
CA GLY A 223 -1.48 29.53 -7.91
C GLY A 223 -0.30 28.63 -8.26
N SER A 224 0.62 29.13 -9.09
CA SER A 224 1.80 28.39 -9.58
C SER A 224 2.72 27.84 -8.48
N ARG A 225 2.64 28.41 -7.26
CA ARG A 225 3.39 27.95 -6.08
C ARG A 225 2.84 26.65 -5.49
N VAL A 226 1.59 26.28 -5.78
CA VAL A 226 0.97 25.03 -5.30
C VAL A 226 1.45 23.88 -6.19
N ARG A 227 2.53 23.21 -5.78
CA ARG A 227 3.19 22.17 -6.59
C ARG A 227 2.33 20.92 -6.82
N THR A 228 1.42 20.62 -5.90
CA THR A 228 0.59 19.40 -5.89
C THR A 228 -0.78 19.56 -6.56
N LYS A 229 -1.08 20.73 -7.14
CA LYS A 229 -2.42 21.02 -7.68
C LYS A 229 -2.86 20.16 -8.88
N TYR A 230 -1.95 19.37 -9.43
CA TYR A 230 -2.22 18.42 -10.51
C TYR A 230 -2.23 16.96 -10.03
N SER A 231 -1.87 16.68 -8.78
CA SER A 231 -1.67 15.32 -8.27
C SER A 231 -2.94 14.48 -8.40
N ASP A 232 -4.10 15.02 -7.98
CA ASP A 232 -5.36 14.28 -7.99
C ASP A 232 -5.86 13.99 -9.41
N VAL A 233 -5.59 14.90 -10.36
CA VAL A 233 -5.87 14.66 -11.79
C VAL A 233 -5.06 13.48 -12.30
N VAL A 234 -3.77 13.42 -11.98
CA VAL A 234 -2.89 12.32 -12.39
C VAL A 234 -3.36 11.02 -11.77
N MET A 235 -3.73 11.03 -10.48
CA MET A 235 -4.23 9.85 -9.79
C MET A 235 -5.55 9.37 -10.38
N TYR A 236 -6.49 10.28 -10.67
CA TYR A 236 -7.73 9.94 -11.36
C TYR A 236 -7.47 9.26 -12.70
N ILE A 237 -6.67 9.88 -13.57
CA ILE A 237 -6.40 9.36 -14.92
C ILE A 237 -5.65 8.01 -14.84
N LEU A 238 -4.71 7.87 -13.90
CA LEU A 238 -4.01 6.61 -13.69
C LEU A 238 -4.96 5.53 -13.20
N MET A 239 -5.66 5.75 -12.08
CA MET A 239 -6.45 4.73 -11.40
C MET A 239 -7.72 4.34 -12.17
N ARG A 240 -8.38 5.30 -12.83
CA ARG A 240 -9.64 5.05 -13.53
C ARG A 240 -9.45 4.61 -14.97
N HIS A 241 -8.36 5.02 -15.62
CA HIS A 241 -8.15 4.79 -17.05
C HIS A 241 -6.89 4.02 -17.39
N GLY A 242 -6.06 3.67 -16.40
CA GLY A 242 -4.78 2.98 -16.64
C GLY A 242 -3.78 3.84 -17.41
N VAL A 243 -3.92 5.16 -17.36
CA VAL A 243 -3.14 6.08 -18.20
C VAL A 243 -2.15 6.88 -17.34
N LEU A 244 -0.87 6.77 -17.65
CA LEU A 244 0.18 7.54 -16.99
C LEU A 244 0.38 8.90 -17.67
N CYS A 245 0.42 9.95 -16.86
CA CYS A 245 0.59 11.35 -17.29
C CYS A 245 1.92 11.93 -16.77
N PRO A 246 3.10 11.58 -17.34
CA PRO A 246 4.37 12.10 -16.83
C PRO A 246 4.51 13.64 -16.95
N GLN A 247 3.76 14.25 -17.87
CA GLN A 247 3.75 15.69 -18.18
C GLN A 247 2.49 16.42 -17.66
N ALA A 248 1.95 16.01 -16.51
CA ALA A 248 0.67 16.48 -15.98
C ALA A 248 0.47 18.01 -15.98
N ARG A 249 1.48 18.78 -15.57
CA ARG A 249 1.43 20.25 -15.57
C ARG A 249 1.16 20.81 -16.97
N ASP A 250 1.85 20.26 -17.97
CA ASP A 250 1.83 20.77 -19.34
C ASP A 250 0.47 20.50 -20.00
N LEU A 251 -0.31 19.55 -19.49
CA LEU A 251 -1.70 19.31 -19.92
C LEU A 251 -2.63 20.50 -19.65
N PHE A 252 -2.25 21.43 -18.76
CA PHE A 252 -3.11 22.54 -18.36
C PHE A 252 -2.44 23.91 -18.52
N SER A 253 -1.11 23.98 -18.60
CA SER A 253 -0.40 25.27 -18.66
C SER A 253 0.60 25.39 -19.81
N ALA A 254 0.73 24.41 -20.71
CA ALA A 254 1.63 24.53 -21.84
C ALA A 254 1.00 25.31 -23.01
N GLY A 255 1.85 25.92 -23.85
CA GLY A 255 1.40 26.59 -25.06
C GLY A 255 0.66 25.65 -26.04
N SER A 256 1.01 24.36 -26.06
CA SER A 256 0.36 23.35 -26.91
C SER A 256 -1.11 23.10 -26.59
N VAL A 257 -1.59 23.54 -25.42
CA VAL A 257 -3.01 23.51 -25.04
C VAL A 257 -3.60 24.91 -25.00
N ALA A 258 -2.86 25.89 -24.45
CA ALA A 258 -3.35 27.26 -24.27
C ALA A 258 -3.43 28.09 -25.57
N LEU A 259 -2.74 27.68 -26.63
CA LEU A 259 -2.65 28.45 -27.89
C LEU A 259 -3.39 27.80 -29.07
N ARG A 260 -4.17 26.73 -28.85
CA ARG A 260 -4.90 26.03 -29.93
C ARG A 260 -5.99 26.90 -30.56
N GLY A 261 -6.80 27.55 -29.74
CA GLY A 261 -7.86 28.46 -30.20
C GLY A 261 -7.36 29.88 -30.52
N ASN A 262 -6.18 30.26 -30.02
CA ASN A 262 -5.59 31.59 -30.25
C ASN A 262 -4.06 31.55 -30.11
N ALA A 263 -3.33 31.80 -31.20
CA ALA A 263 -1.87 31.71 -31.25
C ALA A 263 -1.12 32.85 -30.52
N SER A 264 -1.83 33.87 -30.00
CA SER A 264 -1.21 35.01 -29.30
C SER A 264 -0.52 34.57 -28.00
N ARG A 265 0.75 34.92 -27.82
CA ARG A 265 1.50 34.59 -26.59
C ARG A 265 1.14 35.53 -25.44
N GLY A 266 1.25 35.02 -24.21
CA GLY A 266 0.95 35.76 -22.98
C GLY A 266 -0.49 35.59 -22.47
N GLY A 267 -0.76 36.11 -21.29
CA GLY A 267 -2.04 35.96 -20.59
C GLY A 267 -2.15 34.66 -19.79
N ASN A 268 -3.37 34.31 -19.38
CA ASN A 268 -3.63 33.17 -18.51
C ASN A 268 -3.78 31.86 -19.31
N TYR A 269 -2.72 31.05 -19.32
CA TYR A 269 -2.70 29.80 -20.08
C TYR A 269 -3.62 28.73 -19.51
N ILE A 270 -3.86 28.71 -18.20
CA ILE A 270 -4.80 27.78 -17.57
C ILE A 270 -6.21 28.10 -18.03
N LEU A 271 -6.64 29.36 -17.93
CA LEU A 271 -7.95 29.81 -18.42
C LEU A 271 -8.17 29.38 -19.88
N ARG A 272 -7.21 29.64 -20.77
CA ARG A 272 -7.31 29.26 -22.18
C ARG A 272 -7.37 27.75 -22.38
N ALA A 273 -6.57 26.99 -21.63
CA ALA A 273 -6.55 25.54 -21.71
C ALA A 273 -7.85 24.89 -21.20
N LEU A 274 -8.58 25.56 -20.29
CA LEU A 274 -9.89 25.15 -19.80
C LEU A 274 -11.02 25.56 -20.74
N LEU A 275 -10.98 26.77 -21.31
CA LEU A 275 -11.90 27.19 -22.37
C LEU A 275 -11.84 26.22 -23.56
N ASP A 276 -10.63 25.76 -23.92
CA ASP A 276 -10.43 24.77 -24.99
C ASP A 276 -11.19 23.47 -24.77
N ILE A 277 -11.49 23.07 -23.53
CA ILE A 277 -12.15 21.79 -23.19
C ILE A 277 -13.49 22.00 -22.45
N ALA A 278 -14.05 23.20 -22.51
CA ALA A 278 -15.22 23.56 -21.72
C ALA A 278 -16.46 22.72 -22.09
N ASP A 279 -16.64 22.39 -23.36
CA ASP A 279 -17.76 21.57 -23.80
C ASP A 279 -17.61 20.12 -23.32
N GLU A 280 -16.41 19.54 -23.40
CA GLU A 280 -16.14 18.22 -22.84
C GLU A 280 -16.32 18.18 -21.30
N MET A 281 -16.02 19.29 -20.61
CA MET A 281 -16.31 19.40 -19.16
C MET A 281 -17.82 19.40 -18.90
N ARG A 282 -18.62 20.08 -19.73
CA ARG A 282 -20.09 20.05 -19.62
C ARG A 282 -20.61 18.63 -19.86
N GLU A 283 -20.12 17.93 -20.87
CA GLU A 283 -20.50 16.53 -21.12
C GLU A 283 -20.14 15.63 -19.93
N ALA A 284 -18.92 15.75 -19.40
CA ALA A 284 -18.45 14.99 -18.24
C ALA A 284 -19.30 15.24 -16.99
N ALA A 285 -19.82 16.46 -16.81
CA ALA A 285 -20.73 16.77 -15.73
C ALA A 285 -22.04 15.96 -15.81
N TYR A 286 -22.45 15.42 -16.96
CA TYR A 286 -23.63 14.58 -17.06
C TYR A 286 -23.35 13.09 -17.01
N TYR A 287 -22.29 12.60 -17.66
CA TYR A 287 -22.06 11.15 -17.77
C TYR A 287 -21.23 10.55 -16.62
N LEU A 288 -20.48 11.35 -15.85
CA LEU A 288 -19.72 10.81 -14.71
C LEU A 288 -20.68 10.39 -13.57
N GLU A 289 -20.36 9.27 -12.93
CA GLU A 289 -21.11 8.69 -11.81
C GLU A 289 -21.04 9.58 -10.54
N ASP A 290 -22.08 9.55 -9.71
CA ASP A 290 -22.18 10.39 -8.50
C ASP A 290 -21.09 10.04 -7.46
N GLU A 291 -20.67 8.78 -7.42
CA GLU A 291 -19.66 8.25 -6.52
C GLU A 291 -18.32 8.99 -6.67
N LEU A 292 -17.98 9.41 -7.89
CA LEU A 292 -16.79 10.21 -8.15
C LEU A 292 -16.86 11.58 -7.48
N PHE A 293 -18.02 12.21 -7.46
CA PHE A 293 -18.19 13.51 -6.80
C PHE A 293 -18.17 13.35 -5.28
N ILE A 294 -18.74 12.27 -4.74
CA ILE A 294 -18.60 11.96 -3.32
C ILE A 294 -17.12 11.76 -2.96
N GLU A 295 -16.36 11.03 -3.78
CA GLU A 295 -14.94 10.76 -3.55
C GLU A 295 -14.09 12.05 -3.61
N TYR A 296 -14.22 12.84 -4.67
CA TYR A 296 -13.33 13.98 -4.92
C TYR A 296 -13.82 15.28 -4.26
N TRP A 297 -15.12 15.43 -4.05
CA TRP A 297 -15.71 16.65 -3.48
C TRP A 297 -16.19 16.49 -2.04
N GLY A 298 -16.24 15.25 -1.53
CA GLY A 298 -16.72 14.91 -0.19
C GLY A 298 -18.24 14.92 -0.03
N GLN A 299 -18.98 15.18 -1.11
CA GLN A 299 -20.44 15.27 -1.10
C GLN A 299 -21.03 15.00 -2.49
N PRO A 300 -22.25 14.45 -2.58
CA PRO A 300 -22.92 14.26 -3.87
C PRO A 300 -23.28 15.61 -4.51
N CYS A 301 -23.34 15.65 -5.84
CA CYS A 301 -23.78 16.81 -6.59
C CYS A 301 -24.52 16.37 -7.85
N ALA A 302 -25.78 16.76 -7.99
CA ALA A 302 -26.60 16.41 -9.14
C ALA A 302 -26.00 16.97 -10.45
N PRO A 303 -26.08 16.22 -11.57
CA PRO A 303 -25.47 16.59 -12.86
C PRO A 303 -25.60 18.05 -13.27
N GLU A 304 -26.81 18.60 -13.20
CA GLU A 304 -27.16 19.96 -13.58
C GLU A 304 -26.49 21.05 -12.70
N HIS A 305 -26.02 20.69 -11.51
CA HIS A 305 -25.37 21.60 -10.57
C HIS A 305 -23.84 21.50 -10.55
N ARG A 306 -23.26 20.46 -11.16
CA ARG A 306 -21.81 20.17 -11.04
C ARG A 306 -20.92 21.27 -11.59
N ILE A 307 -21.26 21.89 -12.73
CA ILE A 307 -20.45 23.02 -13.26
C ILE A 307 -20.49 24.22 -12.32
N LYS A 308 -21.66 24.53 -11.75
CA LYS A 308 -21.83 25.64 -10.81
C LYS A 308 -21.04 25.39 -9.51
N GLU A 309 -21.11 24.17 -8.98
CA GLU A 309 -20.35 23.79 -7.79
C GLU A 309 -18.84 23.74 -8.06
N TRP A 310 -18.44 23.27 -9.24
CA TRP A 310 -17.05 23.31 -9.68
C TRP A 310 -16.51 24.74 -9.70
N LEU A 311 -17.26 25.69 -10.28
CA LEU A 311 -16.89 27.11 -10.31
C LEU A 311 -16.72 27.68 -8.89
N ARG A 312 -17.65 27.36 -7.97
CA ARG A 312 -17.56 27.79 -6.57
C ARG A 312 -16.25 27.31 -5.92
N ARG A 313 -15.90 26.03 -6.10
CA ARG A 313 -14.65 25.44 -5.58
C ARG A 313 -13.42 26.01 -6.27
N ALA A 314 -13.46 26.17 -7.59
CA ALA A 314 -12.37 26.73 -8.38
C ALA A 314 -12.05 28.16 -7.95
N ASP A 315 -13.06 28.99 -7.69
CA ASP A 315 -12.87 30.34 -7.15
C ASP A 315 -12.18 30.32 -5.78
N GLU A 316 -12.50 29.35 -4.92
CA GLU A 316 -11.83 29.19 -3.62
C GLU A 316 -10.35 28.86 -3.78
N PHE A 317 -10.00 27.97 -4.72
CA PHE A 317 -8.61 27.63 -5.03
C PHE A 317 -7.85 28.75 -5.75
N ALA A 318 -8.55 29.59 -6.51
CA ALA A 318 -7.99 30.74 -7.22
C ALA A 318 -7.84 32.00 -6.35
N LYS A 319 -8.25 31.97 -5.05
CA LYS A 319 -8.10 33.11 -4.14
C LYS A 319 -6.66 33.64 -4.15
N GLY A 320 -6.50 34.96 -4.36
CA GLY A 320 -5.20 35.62 -4.45
C GLY A 320 -4.49 35.48 -5.81
N GLN A 321 -5.17 34.98 -6.84
CA GLN A 321 -4.76 35.11 -8.24
C GLN A 321 -5.40 36.36 -8.87
N ASP A 322 -4.84 36.82 -9.99
CA ASP A 322 -5.33 38.00 -10.73
C ASP A 322 -6.57 37.71 -11.61
N TRP A 323 -7.25 36.58 -11.38
CA TRP A 323 -8.43 36.16 -12.13
C TRP A 323 -9.33 35.27 -11.28
N LYS A 324 -10.61 35.23 -11.63
CA LYS A 324 -11.62 34.42 -10.95
C LYS A 324 -12.32 33.50 -11.96
N PRO A 325 -12.18 32.16 -11.82
CA PRO A 325 -12.76 31.20 -12.77
C PRO A 325 -14.22 31.46 -13.17
N SER A 326 -15.10 31.77 -12.22
CA SER A 326 -16.52 32.03 -12.49
C SER A 326 -16.81 33.29 -13.30
N GLU A 327 -15.87 34.22 -13.42
CA GLU A 327 -16.01 35.44 -14.24
C GLU A 327 -15.61 35.23 -15.69
N HIS A 328 -15.04 34.07 -16.04
CA HIS A 328 -14.48 33.82 -17.36
C HIS A 328 -14.92 32.50 -18.00
N LEU A 329 -15.18 31.46 -17.20
CA LEU A 329 -15.53 30.13 -17.69
C LEU A 329 -17.05 29.92 -17.73
N PHE A 330 -17.49 29.15 -18.73
CA PHE A 330 -18.89 28.73 -18.90
C PHE A 330 -19.94 29.84 -19.05
N LEU A 331 -19.53 31.06 -19.41
CA LEU A 331 -20.45 32.16 -19.72
C LEU A 331 -21.27 31.83 -20.99
N GLU A 332 -22.54 32.25 -21.01
CA GLU A 332 -23.49 32.00 -22.12
C GLU A 332 -23.00 32.55 -23.49
N ASN A 333 -22.08 33.52 -23.48
CA ASN A 333 -21.61 34.23 -24.68
C ASN A 333 -20.46 33.56 -25.46
N TYR A 334 -19.98 32.38 -25.06
CA TYR A 334 -18.94 31.66 -25.81
C TYR A 334 -19.50 30.63 -26.82
N GLY A 335 -20.83 30.49 -26.90
CA GLY A 335 -21.53 29.54 -27.75
C GLY A 335 -22.15 30.14 -29.01
N SER A 336 -21.38 30.90 -29.80
CA SER A 336 -21.75 31.23 -31.18
C SER A 336 -20.60 31.94 -31.87
N ASN A 337 -19.70 31.17 -32.47
CA ASN A 337 -19.02 31.54 -33.71
C ASN A 337 -18.58 30.22 -34.35
N GLY A 338 -19.40 29.79 -35.32
CA GLY A 338 -19.02 28.75 -36.27
C GLY A 338 -18.00 29.24 -37.29
#